data_AF-A0A7J4UKV8-F1
#
_entry.id   AF-A0A7J4UKV8-F1
#
_cell.length_a   1.000
_cell.length_b   1.000
_cell.length_c   1.000
_cell.angle_alpha   90.00
_cell.angle_beta   90.00
_cell.angle_gamma   90.00
#
_symmetry.space_group_name_H-M   'P 1'
#
loop_
_entity.id
_entity.type
_entity.pdbx_description
1 polymer ?
#
loop_
_entity_poly.entity_id
_entity_poly.type
_entity_poly.pdbx_seq_one_letter_code
_entity_poly.pdbx_strand_id
1 'polypeptide(L)'
;MDVISMQDFSKEQIESVLNVTEEVRSAIHGSKRDRQFFREKYGTRVTKLMKKKKVATLFCENSTRTNFSFRFATRKAGGWVEGFPSDRYTSLGKGETWAATVEQFAGWGVDAIVMRSKIEGLPRWTQATLREYNVAMRDKHELLGNPYAYKTPIVLNGGDGRNQHPTQCFLDLFTMRQLARSQGKELDGLEVALLNDLKHGRTNASLMSVAHHFDWKLHLAYPDRFGPQKKRLRGLQIHGIEPHDHGTDFMAAMDAADIAYHSRPQKERVGAGEDLLTIKKLGQITSAMYDQLGDNAPFLMHPLPVDAATFAEIAPDMKRHPLNMTDVQSENGLYVRIALLALGLDVVHDDVYHSTSPFHLRELSINVRDLNSNPKHLENPRSGYVSDAGVVIDHIPAGMGRRLEGILGFEHTDLPIGVTRNLKGEGGEKDMIKIRCTYEPTERQYEAMALVAPGVTVNFIEGGKVVRKVQPVSGNYVEGLVECGNKSCVSNLPYESAPSRHHLIQNGSEGYDLECRDCEVVDTTQKARHKNRFIYLDSA
;
A
#
# COMPACT_ATOMS: atom_id res chain seq x y z
N MET A 1 3.50 16.29 3.51
CA MET A 1 3.69 14.88 3.07
C MET A 1 2.43 14.10 3.39
N ASP A 2 2.02 13.17 2.54
CA ASP A 2 0.88 12.27 2.80
C ASP A 2 1.27 11.14 3.77
N VAL A 3 0.28 10.52 4.44
CA VAL A 3 0.48 9.38 5.34
C VAL A 3 -0.35 8.21 4.84
N ILE A 4 0.16 7.48 3.85
CA ILE A 4 -0.59 6.43 3.13
C ILE A 4 -0.23 5.02 3.63
N SER A 5 1.06 4.71 3.67
CA SER A 5 1.59 3.41 4.11
C SER A 5 2.81 3.60 5.00
N MET A 6 3.08 2.62 5.88
CA MET A 6 4.33 2.63 6.64
C MET A 6 5.55 2.38 5.75
N GLN A 7 5.38 1.76 4.59
CA GLN A 7 6.44 1.53 3.62
C GLN A 7 6.94 2.83 2.96
N ASP A 8 6.21 3.94 3.11
CA ASP A 8 6.59 5.24 2.55
C ASP A 8 7.64 5.97 3.41
N PHE A 9 7.85 5.51 4.65
CA PHE A 9 8.66 6.18 5.65
C PHE A 9 9.97 5.43 5.91
N SER A 10 11.08 6.15 5.87
CA SER A 10 12.36 5.68 6.42
C SER A 10 12.33 5.63 7.95
N LYS A 11 13.29 4.94 8.57
CA LYS A 11 13.46 4.92 10.02
C LYS A 11 13.56 6.33 10.59
N GLU A 12 14.37 7.19 9.97
CA GLU A 12 14.63 8.56 10.42
C GLU A 12 13.36 9.41 10.35
N GLN A 13 12.55 9.24 9.31
CA GLN A 13 11.24 9.89 9.22
C GLN A 13 10.26 9.38 10.28
N ILE A 14 10.28 8.08 10.58
CA ILE A 14 9.48 7.52 11.67
C ILE A 14 9.90 8.15 13.00
N GLU A 15 11.19 8.14 13.31
CA GLU A 15 11.73 8.74 14.53
C GLU A 15 11.41 10.23 14.65
N SER A 16 11.48 10.98 13.54
CA SER A 16 11.06 12.39 13.50
C SER A 16 9.60 12.56 13.93
N VAL A 17 8.66 11.77 13.38
CA VAL A 17 7.25 11.79 13.81
C VAL A 17 7.12 11.50 15.30
N LEU A 18 7.85 10.49 15.79
CA LEU A 18 7.81 10.12 17.20
C LEU A 18 8.39 11.24 18.09
N ASN A 19 9.45 11.93 17.67
CA ASN A 19 10.05 13.03 18.40
C ASN A 19 9.11 14.24 18.50
N VAL A 20 8.51 14.66 17.40
CA VAL A 20 7.49 15.72 17.39
C VAL A 20 6.29 15.31 18.26
N THR A 21 5.91 14.03 18.25
CA THR A 21 4.85 13.51 19.12
C THR A 21 5.20 13.69 20.61
N GLU A 22 6.43 13.39 21.03
CA GLU A 22 6.84 13.57 22.44
C GLU A 22 6.83 15.05 22.84
N GLU A 23 7.22 15.95 21.95
CA GLU A 23 7.16 17.39 22.18
C GLU A 23 5.72 17.90 22.30
N VAL A 24 4.80 17.40 21.45
CA VAL A 24 3.36 17.70 21.56
C VAL A 24 2.81 17.20 22.89
N ARG A 25 3.13 15.96 23.28
CA ARG A 25 2.69 15.38 24.56
C ARG A 25 3.20 16.20 25.74
N SER A 26 4.49 16.53 25.73
CA SER A 26 5.14 17.33 26.77
C SER A 26 4.57 18.74 26.85
N ALA A 27 4.22 19.37 25.72
CA ALA A 27 3.56 20.68 25.74
C ALA A 27 2.13 20.64 26.30
N ILE A 28 1.43 19.51 26.15
CA ILE A 28 0.06 19.33 26.68
C ILE A 28 0.09 19.05 28.19
N HIS A 29 0.93 18.10 28.62
CA HIS A 29 0.92 17.57 30.00
C HIS A 29 2.03 18.10 30.90
N GLY A 30 3.11 18.56 30.31
CA GLY A 30 4.31 18.96 31.03
C GLY A 30 4.20 20.29 31.75
N SER A 31 5.37 20.75 32.17
CA SER A 31 5.58 21.97 32.94
C SER A 31 5.37 23.25 32.09
N LYS A 32 5.46 24.41 32.76
CA LYS A 32 5.49 25.70 32.04
C LYS A 32 6.70 25.78 31.10
N ARG A 33 7.81 25.12 31.43
CA ARG A 33 9.03 25.08 30.62
C ARG A 33 8.81 24.34 29.31
N ASP A 34 8.12 23.19 29.34
CA ASP A 34 7.83 22.39 28.14
C ASP A 34 6.93 23.17 27.16
N ARG A 35 5.93 23.88 27.70
CA ARG A 35 5.08 24.79 26.91
C ARG A 35 5.85 25.95 26.31
N GLN A 36 6.85 26.48 27.03
CA GLN A 36 7.69 27.57 26.56
C GLN A 36 8.62 27.08 25.45
N PHE A 37 9.29 25.95 25.65
CA PHE A 37 10.16 25.32 24.66
C PHE A 37 9.41 25.05 23.35
N PHE A 38 8.22 24.42 23.41
CA PHE A 38 7.41 24.17 22.23
C PHE A 38 7.06 25.46 21.49
N ARG A 39 6.72 26.53 22.22
CA ARG A 39 6.38 27.83 21.64
C ARG A 39 7.59 28.51 21.00
N GLU A 40 8.77 28.40 21.60
CA GLU A 40 10.01 28.95 21.06
C GLU A 40 10.41 28.21 19.78
N LYS A 41 10.30 26.87 19.77
CA LYS A 41 10.63 26.04 18.61
C LYS A 41 9.69 26.24 17.42
N TYR A 42 8.37 26.26 17.67
CA TYR A 42 7.36 26.27 16.60
C TYR A 42 6.63 27.61 16.43
N GLY A 43 7.04 28.65 17.17
CA GLY A 43 6.43 29.99 17.12
C GLY A 43 4.98 30.06 17.63
N THR A 44 4.40 28.97 18.10
CA THR A 44 2.99 28.89 18.51
C THR A 44 2.77 27.84 19.60
N ARG A 45 1.59 27.86 20.22
CA ARG A 45 1.18 26.83 21.18
C ARG A 45 0.46 25.71 20.44
N VAL A 46 0.48 24.49 20.98
CA VAL A 46 -0.28 23.34 20.44
C VAL A 46 -1.71 23.74 20.10
N THR A 47 -2.39 24.49 20.97
CA THR A 47 -3.79 24.91 20.80
C THR A 47 -4.07 25.87 19.63
N LYS A 48 -3.03 26.36 18.95
CA LYS A 48 -3.11 27.25 17.80
C LYS A 48 -2.29 26.73 16.62
N LEU A 49 -1.77 25.51 16.70
CA LEU A 49 -0.87 24.91 15.72
C LEU A 49 -1.55 24.77 14.35
N MET A 50 -2.82 24.38 14.33
CA MET A 50 -3.63 24.20 13.13
C MET A 50 -4.58 25.37 12.87
N LYS A 51 -4.28 26.58 13.40
CA LYS A 51 -5.15 27.74 13.21
C LYS A 51 -5.35 28.01 11.71
N LYS A 52 -6.61 28.16 11.29
CA LYS A 52 -7.05 28.33 9.88
C LYS A 52 -6.90 27.09 8.98
N LYS A 53 -6.49 25.94 9.51
CA LYS A 53 -6.45 24.68 8.74
C LYS A 53 -7.81 23.99 8.80
N LYS A 54 -8.25 23.43 7.67
CA LYS A 54 -9.49 22.66 7.52
C LYS A 54 -9.16 21.20 7.25
N VAL A 55 -9.67 20.31 8.09
CA VAL A 55 -9.48 18.85 7.96
C VAL A 55 -10.83 18.20 7.66
N ALA A 56 -10.88 17.36 6.63
CA ALA A 56 -12.03 16.51 6.35
C ALA A 56 -11.79 15.11 6.92
N THR A 57 -12.73 14.57 7.68
CA THR A 57 -12.73 13.19 8.18
C THR A 57 -13.77 12.37 7.43
N LEU A 58 -13.35 11.57 6.44
CA LEU A 58 -14.21 10.85 5.49
C LEU A 58 -14.14 9.33 5.72
N PHE A 59 -15.12 8.77 6.42
CA PHE A 59 -15.10 7.36 6.84
C PHE A 59 -16.20 6.57 6.13
N CYS A 60 -15.81 5.61 5.27
CA CYS A 60 -16.71 4.64 4.63
C CYS A 60 -16.85 3.33 5.42
N GLU A 61 -16.15 3.21 6.56
CA GLU A 61 -16.35 2.13 7.51
C GLU A 61 -16.37 2.64 8.94
N ASN A 62 -17.17 1.95 9.77
CA ASN A 62 -17.37 2.33 11.17
C ASN A 62 -16.04 2.43 11.92
N SER A 63 -15.81 3.58 12.55
CA SER A 63 -14.63 3.82 13.37
C SER A 63 -14.90 4.92 14.39
N THR A 64 -15.07 4.53 15.65
CA THR A 64 -15.21 5.52 16.72
C THR A 64 -13.84 6.10 17.09
N ARG A 65 -12.87 5.26 17.49
CA ARG A 65 -11.57 5.76 17.96
C ARG A 65 -10.82 6.55 16.92
N THR A 66 -10.61 6.02 15.70
CA THR A 66 -9.81 6.73 14.69
C THR A 66 -10.48 8.03 14.27
N ASN A 67 -11.80 8.03 14.05
CA ASN A 67 -12.49 9.24 13.61
C ASN A 67 -12.48 10.31 14.70
N PHE A 68 -12.98 9.98 15.89
CA PHE A 68 -13.13 10.97 16.96
C PHE A 68 -11.78 11.49 17.43
N SER A 69 -10.75 10.64 17.52
CA SER A 69 -9.41 11.10 17.89
C SER A 69 -8.80 12.08 16.89
N PHE A 70 -9.00 11.92 15.57
CA PHE A 70 -8.58 12.92 14.58
C PHE A 70 -9.39 14.22 14.70
N ARG A 71 -10.70 14.12 14.97
CA ARG A 71 -11.54 15.30 15.23
C ARG A 71 -11.10 16.04 16.48
N PHE A 72 -10.80 15.34 17.57
CA PHE A 72 -10.27 15.92 18.79
C PHE A 72 -8.86 16.48 18.60
N ALA A 73 -7.97 15.78 17.89
CA ALA A 73 -6.63 16.28 17.56
C ALA A 73 -6.71 17.61 16.81
N THR A 74 -7.52 17.68 15.76
CA THR A 74 -7.71 18.88 14.95
C THR A 74 -8.25 20.05 15.79
N ARG A 75 -9.32 19.82 16.56
CA ARG A 75 -9.94 20.85 17.41
C ARG A 75 -9.01 21.30 18.53
N LYS A 76 -8.34 20.35 19.20
CA LYS A 76 -7.38 20.64 20.27
C LYS A 76 -6.22 21.48 19.76
N ALA A 77 -5.84 21.34 18.49
CA ALA A 77 -4.81 22.14 17.85
C ALA A 77 -5.30 23.47 17.23
N GLY A 78 -6.60 23.78 17.32
CA GLY A 78 -7.19 25.02 16.81
C GLY A 78 -7.60 25.00 15.33
N GLY A 79 -7.69 23.81 14.71
CA GLY A 79 -8.17 23.62 13.35
C GLY A 79 -9.69 23.42 13.26
N TRP A 80 -10.21 23.53 12.03
CA TRP A 80 -11.60 23.23 11.68
C TRP A 80 -11.72 21.80 11.17
N VAL A 81 -12.78 21.08 11.55
CA VAL A 81 -12.97 19.69 11.16
C VAL A 81 -14.42 19.36 10.82
N GLU A 82 -14.64 18.83 9.62
CA GLU A 82 -15.93 18.30 9.17
C GLU A 82 -15.77 16.99 8.39
N GLY A 83 -16.89 16.41 7.95
CA GLY A 83 -16.91 15.15 7.19
C GLY A 83 -18.00 14.21 7.71
N PHE A 84 -17.85 12.92 7.44
CA PHE A 84 -18.86 11.92 7.79
C PHE A 84 -18.24 10.68 8.46
N PRO A 85 -18.90 10.09 9.47
CA PRO A 85 -18.40 8.93 10.20
C PRO A 85 -18.72 7.58 9.53
N SER A 86 -19.60 7.60 8.53
CA SER A 86 -20.04 6.44 7.74
C SER A 86 -20.59 6.94 6.40
N ASP A 87 -20.48 6.11 5.37
CA ASP A 87 -21.08 6.26 4.04
C ASP A 87 -22.62 6.18 4.01
N ARG A 88 -23.26 5.61 5.05
CA ARG A 88 -24.72 5.37 5.10
C ARG A 88 -25.60 6.58 4.82
N TYR A 89 -25.14 7.77 5.16
CA TYR A 89 -25.89 9.02 5.02
C TYR A 89 -25.25 9.97 4.01
N THR A 90 -24.46 9.43 3.09
CA THR A 90 -23.72 10.20 2.07
C THR A 90 -24.25 9.88 0.68
N SER A 91 -23.90 10.71 -0.30
CA SER A 91 -24.23 10.47 -1.71
C SER A 91 -23.49 9.26 -2.30
N LEU A 92 -22.45 8.73 -1.64
CA LEU A 92 -21.87 7.43 -1.98
C LEU A 92 -22.93 6.31 -1.98
N GLY A 93 -23.87 6.35 -1.03
CA GLY A 93 -24.99 5.40 -0.98
C GLY A 93 -26.00 5.56 -2.14
N LYS A 94 -25.92 6.66 -2.89
CA LYS A 94 -26.73 6.95 -4.08
C LYS A 94 -25.97 6.68 -5.39
N GLY A 95 -24.76 6.13 -5.32
CA GLY A 95 -23.92 5.84 -6.49
C GLY A 95 -22.91 6.92 -6.87
N GLU A 96 -22.70 7.95 -6.02
CA GLU A 96 -21.57 8.87 -6.19
C GLU A 96 -20.24 8.11 -6.06
N THR A 97 -19.27 8.46 -6.91
CA THR A 97 -17.93 7.89 -6.84
C THR A 97 -17.12 8.51 -5.70
N TRP A 98 -16.13 7.77 -5.20
CA TRP A 98 -15.20 8.29 -4.22
C TRP A 98 -14.43 9.49 -4.76
N ALA A 99 -13.99 9.44 -6.03
CA ALA A 99 -13.34 10.57 -6.71
C ALA A 99 -14.18 11.86 -6.61
N ALA A 100 -15.45 11.82 -7.04
CA ALA A 100 -16.33 12.99 -6.99
C ALA A 100 -16.49 13.52 -5.55
N THR A 101 -16.58 12.62 -4.57
CA THR A 101 -16.66 13.00 -3.15
C THR A 101 -15.42 13.76 -2.70
N VAL A 102 -14.21 13.22 -2.90
CA VAL A 102 -12.97 13.86 -2.42
C VAL A 102 -12.65 15.15 -3.17
N GLU A 103 -12.97 15.21 -4.47
CA GLU A 103 -12.84 16.41 -5.29
C GLU A 103 -13.75 17.52 -4.80
N GLN A 104 -14.98 17.21 -4.37
CA GLN A 104 -15.88 18.20 -3.78
C GLN A 104 -15.28 18.81 -2.51
N PHE A 105 -14.75 17.99 -1.59
CA PHE A 105 -14.09 18.50 -0.39
C PHE A 105 -12.84 19.33 -0.72
N ALA A 106 -12.04 18.92 -1.71
CA ALA A 106 -10.91 19.69 -2.20
C ALA A 106 -11.36 21.04 -2.78
N GLY A 107 -12.47 21.07 -3.51
CA GLY A 107 -13.11 22.29 -4.03
C GLY A 107 -13.58 23.26 -2.94
N TRP A 108 -13.87 22.77 -1.73
CA TRP A 108 -14.15 23.61 -0.56
C TRP A 108 -12.90 24.12 0.17
N GLY A 109 -11.71 23.77 -0.36
CA GLY A 109 -10.42 24.21 0.14
C GLY A 109 -10.07 23.60 1.50
N VAL A 110 -10.31 22.29 1.67
CA VAL A 110 -9.75 21.54 2.81
C VAL A 110 -8.25 21.37 2.65
N ASP A 111 -7.49 21.43 3.74
CA ASP A 111 -6.03 21.26 3.71
C ASP A 111 -5.60 19.81 3.92
N ALA A 112 -6.45 18.98 4.54
CA ALA A 112 -6.19 17.57 4.78
C ALA A 112 -7.47 16.72 4.71
N ILE A 113 -7.33 15.48 4.25
CA ILE A 113 -8.36 14.45 4.24
C ILE A 113 -7.84 13.26 5.05
N VAL A 114 -8.50 12.98 6.18
CA VAL A 114 -8.35 11.74 6.93
C VAL A 114 -9.41 10.79 6.43
N MET A 115 -9.02 9.65 5.87
CA MET A 115 -9.96 8.72 5.28
C MET A 115 -9.83 7.30 5.80
N ARG A 116 -10.93 6.56 5.79
CA ARG A 116 -10.95 5.14 6.16
C ARG A 116 -11.94 4.40 5.27
N SER A 117 -11.51 3.30 4.66
CA SER A 117 -12.30 2.55 3.68
C SER A 117 -12.12 1.05 3.81
N LYS A 118 -13.08 0.29 3.28
CA LYS A 118 -12.94 -1.17 3.08
C LYS A 118 -12.14 -1.51 1.82
N ILE A 119 -12.02 -0.55 0.91
CA ILE A 119 -11.35 -0.68 -0.39
C ILE A 119 -9.85 -0.50 -0.16
N GLU A 120 -9.05 -1.49 -0.55
CA GLU A 120 -7.59 -1.47 -0.40
C GLU A 120 -6.97 -0.59 -1.48
N GLY A 121 -5.96 0.19 -1.11
CA GLY A 121 -5.28 1.13 -2.01
C GLY A 121 -6.04 2.42 -2.35
N LEU A 122 -7.27 2.58 -1.85
CA LEU A 122 -8.06 3.80 -2.05
C LEU A 122 -7.33 5.08 -1.60
N PRO A 123 -6.60 5.13 -0.47
CA PRO A 123 -5.89 6.34 -0.06
C PRO A 123 -4.77 6.76 -1.02
N ARG A 124 -4.00 5.78 -1.55
CA ARG A 124 -2.95 6.04 -2.55
C ARG A 124 -3.55 6.58 -3.84
N TRP A 125 -4.64 5.96 -4.29
CA TRP A 125 -5.35 6.44 -5.48
C TRP A 125 -5.93 7.85 -5.27
N THR A 126 -6.54 8.11 -4.11
CA THR A 126 -7.06 9.43 -3.71
C THR A 126 -6.00 10.52 -3.81
N GLN A 127 -4.78 10.25 -3.37
CA GLN A 127 -3.66 11.18 -3.49
C GLN A 127 -3.40 11.58 -4.95
N ALA A 128 -3.42 10.60 -5.88
CA ALA A 128 -3.25 10.88 -7.31
C ALA A 128 -4.42 11.70 -7.87
N THR A 129 -5.67 11.28 -7.58
CA THR A 129 -6.90 11.98 -7.99
C THR A 129 -6.92 13.44 -7.54
N LEU A 130 -6.54 13.73 -6.30
CA LEU A 130 -6.51 15.10 -5.77
C LEU A 130 -5.45 15.97 -6.45
N ARG A 131 -4.33 15.39 -6.89
CA ARG A 131 -3.28 16.12 -7.63
C ARG A 131 -3.79 16.49 -9.02
N GLU A 132 -4.37 15.54 -9.74
CA GLU A 132 -4.98 15.75 -11.06
C GLU A 132 -6.10 16.80 -10.98
N TYR A 133 -6.99 16.67 -10.00
CA TYR A 133 -8.04 17.65 -9.74
C TYR A 133 -7.49 19.05 -9.47
N ASN A 134 -6.44 19.20 -8.66
CA ASN A 134 -5.87 20.51 -8.35
C ASN A 134 -5.26 21.19 -9.59
N VAL A 135 -4.61 20.42 -10.47
CA VAL A 135 -4.10 20.92 -11.76
C VAL A 135 -5.26 21.39 -12.63
N ALA A 136 -6.26 20.53 -12.85
CA ALA A 136 -7.43 20.86 -13.66
C ALA A 136 -8.20 22.08 -13.14
N MET A 137 -8.28 22.26 -11.81
CA MET A 137 -8.92 23.42 -11.20
C MET A 137 -8.12 24.72 -11.38
N ARG A 138 -6.79 24.65 -11.38
CA ARG A 138 -5.95 25.83 -11.70
C ARG A 138 -6.21 26.28 -13.13
N ASP A 139 -6.20 25.35 -14.09
CA ASP A 139 -6.45 25.63 -15.49
C ASP A 139 -7.84 26.25 -15.70
N LYS A 140 -8.87 25.69 -15.05
CA LYS A 140 -10.24 26.23 -15.10
C LYS A 140 -10.33 27.64 -14.50
N HIS A 141 -9.66 27.90 -13.40
CA HIS A 141 -9.66 29.22 -12.76
C HIS A 141 -8.90 30.25 -13.60
N GLU A 142 -7.79 29.85 -14.24
CA GLU A 142 -7.06 30.68 -15.20
C GLU A 142 -7.95 31.07 -16.39
N LEU A 143 -8.69 30.12 -16.96
CA LEU A 143 -9.68 30.40 -18.01
C LEU A 143 -10.77 31.40 -17.58
N LEU A 144 -11.14 31.39 -16.29
CA LEU A 144 -12.13 32.32 -15.71
C LEU A 144 -11.53 33.67 -15.28
N GLY A 145 -10.21 33.87 -15.39
CA GLY A 145 -9.53 35.07 -14.91
C GLY A 145 -9.55 35.24 -13.38
N ASN A 146 -9.74 34.15 -12.63
CA ASN A 146 -9.81 34.16 -11.16
C ASN A 146 -8.59 33.45 -10.54
N PRO A 147 -8.04 33.93 -9.41
CA PRO A 147 -7.00 33.21 -8.71
C PRO A 147 -7.53 31.91 -8.09
N TYR A 148 -6.72 30.86 -8.09
CA TYR A 148 -6.98 29.62 -7.37
C TYR A 148 -5.96 29.43 -6.24
N ALA A 149 -6.39 29.66 -5.01
CA ALA A 149 -5.52 29.69 -3.84
C ALA A 149 -5.43 28.34 -3.09
N TYR A 150 -6.21 27.35 -3.48
CA TYR A 150 -6.26 26.06 -2.77
C TYR A 150 -5.10 25.15 -3.17
N LYS A 151 -4.43 24.61 -2.16
CA LYS A 151 -3.40 23.59 -2.32
C LYS A 151 -4.06 22.21 -2.44
N THR A 152 -3.35 21.24 -3.00
CA THR A 152 -3.76 19.84 -2.93
C THR A 152 -3.83 19.40 -1.46
N PRO A 153 -4.96 18.86 -0.99
CA PRO A 153 -5.07 18.35 0.38
C PRO A 153 -4.11 17.19 0.62
N ILE A 154 -3.50 17.11 1.80
CA ILE A 154 -2.78 15.89 2.20
C ILE A 154 -3.78 14.79 2.55
N VAL A 155 -3.40 13.54 2.35
CA VAL A 155 -4.20 12.36 2.65
C VAL A 155 -3.59 11.60 3.82
N LEU A 156 -4.39 11.30 4.84
CA LEU A 156 -4.03 10.46 5.96
C LEU A 156 -4.88 9.20 5.97
N ASN A 157 -4.21 8.04 5.88
CA ASN A 157 -4.83 6.73 5.92
C ASN A 157 -5.19 6.32 7.36
N GLY A 158 -6.48 6.40 7.68
CA GLY A 158 -7.13 5.87 8.88
C GLY A 158 -7.47 4.38 8.79
N GLY A 159 -7.04 3.70 7.74
CA GLY A 159 -7.16 2.27 7.47
C GLY A 159 -7.85 1.97 6.14
N ASP A 160 -7.23 1.13 5.31
CA ASP A 160 -7.77 0.68 4.02
C ASP A 160 -7.90 -0.86 3.97
N GLY A 161 -9.11 -1.37 4.14
CA GLY A 161 -9.41 -2.80 4.07
C GLY A 161 -8.56 -3.66 5.02
N ARG A 162 -7.78 -4.59 4.47
CA ARG A 162 -6.80 -5.46 5.16
C ARG A 162 -5.35 -5.05 4.88
N ASN A 163 -5.15 -3.93 4.20
CA ASN A 163 -3.86 -3.48 3.71
C ASN A 163 -3.05 -2.76 4.80
N GLN A 164 -3.26 -1.46 4.99
CA GLN A 164 -2.45 -0.65 5.90
C GLN A 164 -3.29 0.12 6.93
N HIS A 165 -2.66 0.51 8.04
CA HIS A 165 -3.19 1.50 8.98
C HIS A 165 -2.03 2.31 9.60
N PRO A 166 -1.34 3.17 8.81
CA PRO A 166 -0.10 3.81 9.25
C PRO A 166 -0.30 4.68 10.49
N THR A 167 -1.43 5.40 10.57
CA THR A 167 -1.76 6.28 11.70
C THR A 167 -1.96 5.51 13.02
N GLN A 168 -2.27 4.21 12.96
CA GLN A 168 -2.28 3.33 14.13
C GLN A 168 -0.87 2.78 14.40
N CYS A 169 -0.12 2.41 13.37
CA CYS A 169 1.26 1.96 13.56
C CYS A 169 2.13 3.03 14.24
N PHE A 170 2.02 4.30 13.84
CA PHE A 170 2.75 5.39 14.50
C PHE A 170 2.41 5.53 16.00
N LEU A 171 1.15 5.34 16.40
CA LEU A 171 0.78 5.44 17.82
C LEU A 171 1.19 4.19 18.60
N ASP A 172 1.24 3.05 17.93
CA ASP A 172 1.78 1.81 18.49
C ASP A 172 3.28 1.99 18.74
N LEU A 173 4.05 2.42 17.74
CA LEU A 173 5.49 2.72 17.85
C LEU A 173 5.79 3.77 18.93
N PHE A 174 5.00 4.84 19.00
CA PHE A 174 5.18 5.85 20.04
C PHE A 174 5.01 5.26 21.45
N THR A 175 4.00 4.42 21.63
CA THR A 175 3.75 3.75 22.90
C THR A 175 4.86 2.74 23.20
N MET A 176 5.25 1.90 22.24
CA MET A 176 6.35 0.95 22.37
C MET A 176 7.65 1.63 22.79
N ARG A 177 7.97 2.79 22.21
CA ARG A 177 9.15 3.58 22.59
C ARG A 177 9.11 4.05 24.04
N GLN A 178 7.95 4.49 24.52
CA GLN A 178 7.79 4.91 25.91
C GLN A 178 7.97 3.74 26.87
N LEU A 179 7.42 2.58 26.53
CA LEU A 179 7.52 1.35 27.30
C LEU A 179 8.96 0.83 27.33
N ALA A 180 9.63 0.75 26.18
CA ALA A 180 11.03 0.38 26.08
C ALA A 180 11.93 1.28 26.95
N ARG A 181 11.74 2.60 26.86
CA ARG A 181 12.50 3.57 27.67
C ARG A 181 12.24 3.43 29.18
N SER A 182 11.05 3.01 29.59
CA SER A 182 10.77 2.74 31.00
C SER A 182 11.57 1.55 31.56
N GLN A 183 12.06 0.66 30.67
CA GLN A 183 12.94 -0.46 30.98
C GLN A 183 14.42 -0.16 30.64
N GLY A 184 14.77 1.08 30.29
CA GLY A 184 16.13 1.45 29.88
C GLY A 184 16.54 0.95 28.48
N LYS A 185 15.57 0.58 27.64
CA LYS A 185 15.74 0.16 26.25
C LYS A 185 15.32 1.27 25.27
N GLU A 186 15.66 1.10 23.99
CA GLU A 186 15.11 1.90 22.89
C GLU A 186 14.21 1.01 22.01
N LEU A 187 13.68 1.56 20.90
CA LEU A 187 12.91 0.76 19.94
C LEU A 187 13.75 -0.31 19.25
N ASP A 188 15.05 -0.07 19.07
CA ASP A 188 15.95 -0.99 18.39
C ASP A 188 16.18 -2.26 19.21
N GLY A 189 16.13 -3.41 18.53
CA GLY A 189 16.42 -4.72 19.12
C GLY A 189 15.36 -5.27 20.07
N LEU A 190 14.15 -4.69 20.09
CA LEU A 190 13.05 -5.20 20.93
C LEU A 190 12.61 -6.60 20.50
N GLU A 191 12.23 -7.40 21.50
CA GLU A 191 11.53 -8.68 21.29
C GLU A 191 10.02 -8.43 21.35
N VAL A 192 9.31 -8.67 20.25
CA VAL A 192 7.90 -8.28 20.08
C VAL A 192 7.04 -9.50 19.76
N ALA A 193 6.08 -9.80 20.64
CA ALA A 193 5.09 -10.83 20.40
C ALA A 193 3.87 -10.26 19.67
N LEU A 194 3.60 -10.77 18.46
CA LEU A 194 2.38 -10.48 17.71
C LEU A 194 1.39 -11.63 17.89
N LEU A 195 0.25 -11.34 18.51
CA LEU A 195 -0.65 -12.37 19.00
C LEU A 195 -2.02 -12.37 18.30
N ASN A 196 -2.58 -13.57 18.16
CA ASN A 196 -3.96 -13.86 17.77
C ASN A 196 -4.27 -13.70 16.27
N ASP A 197 -5.04 -12.70 15.82
CA ASP A 197 -5.46 -12.56 14.41
C ASP A 197 -4.41 -11.86 13.52
N LEU A 198 -3.39 -12.61 13.12
CA LEU A 198 -2.31 -12.14 12.24
C LEU A 198 -2.70 -12.16 10.75
N LYS A 199 -3.73 -12.93 10.38
CA LYS A 199 -4.23 -13.06 9.01
C LYS A 199 -5.01 -11.85 8.55
N HIS A 200 -5.89 -11.32 9.40
CA HIS A 200 -6.83 -10.26 9.03
C HIS A 200 -6.52 -8.91 9.70
N GLY A 201 -5.72 -8.90 10.76
CA GLY A 201 -5.30 -7.68 11.44
C GLY A 201 -4.42 -6.80 10.54
N ARG A 202 -4.91 -5.62 10.16
CA ARG A 202 -4.12 -4.63 9.41
C ARG A 202 -3.12 -3.87 10.28
N THR A 203 -3.36 -3.79 11.58
CA THR A 203 -2.44 -3.17 12.54
C THR A 203 -1.18 -4.01 12.71
N ASN A 204 -1.35 -5.33 12.88
CA ASN A 204 -0.24 -6.30 12.83
C ASN A 204 0.53 -6.21 11.50
N ALA A 205 -0.17 -6.02 10.38
CA ALA A 205 0.47 -5.83 9.07
C ALA A 205 1.43 -4.65 9.06
N SER A 206 0.96 -3.48 9.54
CA SER A 206 1.76 -2.27 9.57
C SER A 206 2.92 -2.36 10.56
N LEU A 207 2.75 -3.06 11.69
CA LEU A 207 3.86 -3.33 12.62
C LEU A 207 4.91 -4.26 12.03
N MET A 208 4.49 -5.36 11.38
CA MET A 208 5.42 -6.25 10.67
C MET A 208 6.21 -5.50 9.59
N SER A 209 5.58 -4.55 8.87
CA SER A 209 6.28 -3.82 7.81
C SER A 209 7.41 -2.91 8.31
N VAL A 210 7.40 -2.50 9.58
CA VAL A 210 8.43 -1.62 10.16
C VAL A 210 9.46 -2.37 11.01
N ALA A 211 9.29 -3.67 11.24
CA ALA A 211 10.17 -4.46 12.10
C ALA A 211 11.65 -4.36 11.68
N HIS A 212 11.93 -4.29 10.37
CA HIS A 212 13.29 -4.19 9.83
C HIS A 212 13.96 -2.84 10.06
N HIS A 213 13.22 -1.77 10.29
CA HIS A 213 13.82 -0.48 10.65
C HIS A 213 14.45 -0.50 12.04
N PHE A 214 13.96 -1.39 12.91
CA PHE A 214 14.32 -1.44 14.32
C PHE A 214 14.97 -2.76 14.74
N ASP A 215 15.31 -3.63 13.77
CA ASP A 215 15.95 -4.92 14.01
C ASP A 215 15.23 -5.77 15.08
N TRP A 216 13.89 -5.81 14.99
CA TRP A 216 13.06 -6.53 15.96
C TRP A 216 13.14 -8.04 15.80
N LYS A 217 13.13 -8.75 16.93
CA LYS A 217 12.81 -10.18 16.96
C LYS A 217 11.32 -10.36 17.13
N LEU A 218 10.69 -11.04 16.17
CA LEU A 218 9.25 -11.24 16.17
C LEU A 218 8.89 -12.64 16.69
N HIS A 219 7.97 -12.69 17.65
CA HIS A 219 7.42 -13.92 18.21
C HIS A 219 5.94 -14.00 17.82
N LEU A 220 5.54 -15.04 17.10
CA LEU A 220 4.18 -15.17 16.59
C LEU A 220 3.46 -16.29 17.33
N ALA A 221 2.29 -16.00 17.89
CA ALA A 221 1.39 -17.02 18.41
C ALA A 221 -0.06 -16.73 17.99
N TYR A 222 -0.71 -17.71 17.39
CA TYR A 222 -2.00 -17.58 16.76
C TYR A 222 -2.72 -18.92 16.63
N PRO A 223 -4.06 -18.95 16.65
CA PRO A 223 -4.82 -20.13 16.25
C PRO A 223 -4.54 -20.48 14.78
N ASP A 224 -4.44 -21.76 14.40
CA ASP A 224 -4.02 -22.22 13.05
C ASP A 224 -4.60 -21.44 11.87
N ARG A 225 -5.87 -21.03 11.94
CA ARG A 225 -6.56 -20.30 10.86
C ARG A 225 -6.19 -18.83 10.74
N PHE A 226 -5.50 -18.28 11.73
CA PHE A 226 -5.19 -16.87 11.91
C PHE A 226 -3.72 -16.52 11.70
N GLY A 227 -2.93 -17.45 11.17
CA GLY A 227 -1.54 -17.20 10.82
C GLY A 227 -1.32 -16.07 9.82
N PRO A 228 -0.12 -15.46 9.80
CA PRO A 228 0.18 -14.34 8.95
C PRO A 228 0.05 -14.72 7.47
N GLN A 229 -0.35 -13.75 6.65
CA GLN A 229 -0.43 -13.97 5.20
C GLN A 229 0.96 -14.22 4.62
N LYS A 230 1.09 -15.18 3.69
CA LYS A 230 2.36 -15.51 3.02
C LYS A 230 3.09 -14.27 2.46
N LYS A 231 2.35 -13.28 1.95
CA LYS A 231 2.94 -12.03 1.44
C LYS A 231 3.69 -11.24 2.53
N ARG A 232 3.19 -11.25 3.77
CA ARG A 232 3.81 -10.53 4.89
C ARG A 232 5.08 -11.24 5.35
N LEU A 233 5.05 -12.57 5.44
CA LEU A 233 6.24 -13.38 5.72
C LEU A 233 7.32 -13.19 4.66
N ARG A 234 6.95 -13.17 3.38
CA ARG A 234 7.90 -12.88 2.29
C ARG A 234 8.50 -11.49 2.43
N GLY A 235 7.71 -10.48 2.80
CA GLY A 235 8.20 -9.12 3.06
C GLY A 235 9.25 -9.09 4.17
N LEU A 236 9.02 -9.80 5.28
CA LEU A 236 10.01 -9.94 6.36
C LEU A 236 11.29 -10.62 5.87
N GLN A 237 11.17 -11.72 5.13
CA GLN A 237 12.31 -12.48 4.59
C GLN A 237 13.18 -11.66 3.63
N ILE A 238 12.57 -10.80 2.80
CA ILE A 238 13.30 -9.89 1.91
C ILE A 238 14.22 -8.96 2.71
N HIS A 239 13.82 -8.59 3.92
CA HIS A 239 14.60 -7.78 4.85
C HIS A 239 15.43 -8.61 5.85
N GLY A 240 15.57 -9.93 5.63
CA GLY A 240 16.36 -10.81 6.49
C GLY A 240 15.74 -11.12 7.86
N ILE A 241 14.46 -10.81 8.07
CA ILE A 241 13.75 -11.13 9.32
C ILE A 241 13.06 -12.48 9.19
N GLU A 242 13.45 -13.41 10.07
CA GLU A 242 12.77 -14.69 10.27
C GLU A 242 12.03 -14.68 11.62
N PRO A 243 10.69 -14.61 11.62
CA PRO A 243 9.93 -14.64 12.87
C PRO A 243 9.94 -16.02 13.52
N HIS A 244 9.99 -16.05 14.86
CA HIS A 244 9.83 -17.25 15.67
C HIS A 244 8.33 -17.61 15.76
N ASP A 245 7.94 -18.73 15.16
CA ASP A 245 6.56 -19.22 15.18
C ASP A 245 6.34 -20.19 16.35
N HIS A 246 5.52 -19.78 17.32
CA HIS A 246 5.16 -20.56 18.51
C HIS A 246 3.83 -21.31 18.32
N GLY A 247 3.21 -21.22 17.14
CA GLY A 247 1.92 -21.83 16.87
C GLY A 247 0.85 -21.34 17.85
N THR A 248 0.30 -22.25 18.65
CA THR A 248 -0.75 -21.93 19.64
C THR A 248 -0.23 -21.67 21.05
N ASP A 249 1.09 -21.66 21.26
CA ASP A 249 1.70 -21.39 22.57
C ASP A 249 1.89 -19.89 22.82
N PHE A 250 0.82 -19.25 23.30
CA PHE A 250 0.83 -17.82 23.65
C PHE A 250 1.77 -17.52 24.82
N MET A 251 1.95 -18.45 25.77
CA MET A 251 2.81 -18.24 26.94
C MET A 251 4.27 -18.18 26.53
N ALA A 252 4.73 -19.12 25.70
CA ALA A 252 6.11 -19.12 25.19
C ALA A 252 6.42 -17.88 24.35
N ALA A 253 5.48 -17.44 23.51
CA ALA A 253 5.64 -16.19 22.75
C ALA A 253 5.71 -14.96 23.65
N MET A 254 4.92 -14.91 24.73
CA MET A 254 4.90 -13.79 25.68
C MET A 254 6.13 -13.76 26.59
N ASP A 255 6.60 -14.90 27.09
CA ASP A 255 7.80 -15.02 27.94
C ASP A 255 9.07 -14.56 27.23
N ALA A 256 9.11 -14.71 25.90
CA ALA A 256 10.22 -14.28 25.07
C ALA A 256 10.08 -12.83 24.56
N ALA A 257 9.12 -12.02 25.03
CA ALA A 257 8.89 -10.69 24.48
C ALA A 257 9.01 -9.58 25.55
N ASP A 258 9.43 -8.41 25.10
CA ASP A 258 9.33 -7.15 25.86
C ASP A 258 7.90 -6.59 25.78
N ILE A 259 7.27 -6.77 24.62
CA ILE A 259 5.94 -6.21 24.30
C ILE A 259 5.09 -7.29 23.64
N ALA A 260 3.92 -7.54 24.20
CA ALA A 260 2.88 -8.39 23.63
C ALA A 260 1.81 -7.52 22.97
N TYR A 261 1.82 -7.47 21.63
CA TYR A 261 0.80 -6.80 20.84
C TYR A 261 -0.30 -7.80 20.46
N HIS A 262 -1.42 -7.73 21.16
CA HIS A 262 -2.55 -8.63 20.97
C HIS A 262 -3.59 -8.03 20.02
N SER A 263 -4.32 -8.88 19.30
CA SER A 263 -5.31 -8.44 18.32
C SER A 263 -6.63 -9.18 18.43
N ARG A 264 -7.74 -8.45 18.19
CA ARG A 264 -9.07 -9.04 18.15
C ARG A 264 -9.25 -9.97 16.93
N PRO A 265 -9.93 -11.12 17.07
CA PRO A 265 -10.43 -11.87 15.92
C PRO A 265 -11.43 -11.04 15.13
N GLN A 266 -11.17 -10.80 13.85
CA GLN A 266 -12.06 -10.00 13.01
C GLN A 266 -13.25 -10.84 12.55
N LYS A 267 -14.29 -10.96 13.40
CA LYS A 267 -15.48 -11.79 13.13
C LYS A 267 -16.12 -11.54 11.78
N GLU A 268 -16.17 -10.28 11.34
CA GLU A 268 -16.71 -9.90 10.03
C GLU A 268 -15.87 -10.45 8.84
N ARG A 269 -14.76 -11.12 9.13
CA ARG A 269 -13.82 -11.72 8.17
C ARG A 269 -13.64 -13.22 8.38
N VAL A 270 -14.25 -13.79 9.41
CA VAL A 270 -14.29 -15.24 9.68
C VAL A 270 -15.51 -15.84 8.95
N GLY A 271 -15.33 -16.96 8.27
CA GLY A 271 -16.41 -17.62 7.52
C GLY A 271 -17.55 -18.11 8.42
N ALA A 272 -18.76 -18.23 7.86
CA ALA A 272 -19.91 -18.77 8.58
C ALA A 272 -19.67 -20.23 9.03
N GLY A 273 -20.01 -20.56 10.27
CA GLY A 273 -19.95 -21.92 10.82
C GLY A 273 -18.73 -22.24 11.70
N GLU A 274 -17.85 -21.27 11.99
CA GLU A 274 -16.72 -21.50 12.90
C GLU A 274 -17.09 -21.35 14.39
N ASP A 275 -16.47 -22.20 15.22
CA ASP A 275 -16.52 -22.05 16.68
C ASP A 275 -15.60 -20.92 17.15
N LEU A 276 -16.08 -19.69 16.90
CA LEU A 276 -15.45 -18.46 17.35
C LEU A 276 -15.19 -18.43 18.86
N LEU A 277 -15.97 -19.16 19.66
CA LEU A 277 -15.81 -19.16 21.12
C LEU A 277 -14.54 -19.92 21.51
N THR A 278 -14.31 -21.10 20.93
CA THR A 278 -13.09 -21.89 21.19
C THR A 278 -11.84 -21.15 20.73
N ILE A 279 -11.87 -20.55 19.54
CA ILE A 279 -10.76 -19.74 19.02
C ILE A 279 -10.45 -18.55 19.94
N LYS A 280 -11.49 -17.87 20.42
CA LYS A 280 -11.33 -16.73 21.33
C LYS A 280 -10.81 -17.13 22.70
N LYS A 281 -11.24 -18.28 23.23
CA LYS A 281 -10.71 -18.83 24.49
C LYS A 281 -9.24 -19.16 24.37
N LEU A 282 -8.81 -19.75 23.25
CA LEU A 282 -7.42 -20.10 23.01
C LEU A 282 -6.51 -18.87 23.04
N GLY A 283 -6.93 -17.77 22.44
CA GLY A 283 -6.17 -16.52 22.41
C GLY A 283 -6.47 -15.56 23.57
N GLN A 284 -7.13 -15.98 24.65
CA GLN A 284 -7.47 -15.06 25.74
C GLN A 284 -6.24 -14.74 26.59
N ILE A 285 -6.04 -13.45 26.91
CA ILE A 285 -5.02 -13.00 27.86
C ILE A 285 -5.65 -12.74 29.23
N THR A 286 -5.08 -13.31 30.29
CA THR A 286 -5.62 -13.27 31.67
C THR A 286 -4.57 -12.85 32.69
N SER A 287 -4.99 -12.41 33.89
CA SER A 287 -4.03 -12.06 34.96
C SER A 287 -3.24 -13.28 35.43
N ALA A 288 -3.84 -14.46 35.42
CA ALA A 288 -3.15 -15.70 35.82
C ALA A 288 -1.96 -16.03 34.90
N MET A 289 -2.03 -15.68 33.61
CA MET A 289 -0.88 -15.81 32.70
C MET A 289 0.25 -14.86 33.10
N TYR A 290 -0.08 -13.63 33.48
CA TYR A 290 0.89 -12.65 33.96
C TYR A 290 1.52 -13.09 35.30
N ASP A 291 0.72 -13.67 36.20
CA ASP A 291 1.22 -14.24 37.46
C ASP A 291 2.22 -15.38 37.21
N GLN A 292 1.98 -16.20 36.17
CA GLN A 292 2.87 -17.29 35.78
C GLN A 292 4.17 -16.78 35.10
N LEU A 293 4.08 -15.71 34.30
CA LEU A 293 5.24 -15.09 33.66
C LEU A 293 6.14 -14.33 34.66
N GLY A 294 5.56 -13.81 35.74
CA GLY A 294 6.30 -13.11 36.79
C GLY A 294 7.06 -11.89 36.23
N ASP A 295 8.35 -11.78 36.57
CA ASP A 295 9.20 -10.65 36.16
C ASP A 295 9.48 -10.61 34.64
N ASN A 296 9.26 -11.72 33.92
CA ASN A 296 9.40 -11.80 32.47
C ASN A 296 8.15 -11.29 31.72
N ALA A 297 7.08 -10.90 32.43
CA ALA A 297 5.83 -10.54 31.77
C ALA A 297 5.99 -9.31 30.86
N PRO A 298 5.60 -9.39 29.57
CA PRO A 298 5.71 -8.28 28.63
C PRO A 298 4.69 -7.18 28.95
N PHE A 299 4.91 -5.98 28.43
CA PHE A 299 3.81 -5.00 28.37
C PHE A 299 2.74 -5.43 27.36
N LEU A 300 1.46 -5.39 27.76
CA LEU A 300 0.33 -5.71 26.89
C LEU A 300 -0.13 -4.46 26.12
N MET A 301 -0.18 -4.59 24.80
CA MET A 301 -0.79 -3.62 23.89
C MET A 301 -1.90 -4.25 23.07
N HIS A 302 -2.89 -3.46 22.65
CA HIS A 302 -4.00 -3.91 21.81
C HIS A 302 -4.67 -2.71 21.11
N PRO A 303 -4.90 -2.76 19.78
CA PRO A 303 -5.43 -1.61 19.01
C PRO A 303 -6.89 -1.26 19.31
N LEU A 304 -7.57 -2.10 20.10
CA LEU A 304 -8.98 -2.00 20.49
C LEU A 304 -9.93 -2.14 19.27
N PRO A 305 -11.26 -2.33 19.45
CA PRO A 305 -11.94 -2.58 20.72
C PRO A 305 -11.69 -4.02 21.16
N VAL A 306 -11.78 -4.25 22.47
CA VAL A 306 -11.96 -5.60 23.03
C VAL A 306 -13.41 -6.02 22.81
N ASP A 307 -13.65 -7.24 22.32
CA ASP A 307 -14.97 -7.76 22.00
C ASP A 307 -15.70 -8.32 23.23
N ALA A 308 -16.05 -7.42 24.15
CA ALA A 308 -16.75 -7.78 25.39
C ALA A 308 -18.15 -8.38 25.16
N ALA A 309 -18.78 -8.13 24.00
CA ALA A 309 -20.15 -8.55 23.72
C ALA A 309 -20.30 -10.06 23.48
N THR A 310 -19.20 -10.77 23.24
CA THR A 310 -19.24 -12.22 23.00
C THR A 310 -18.25 -12.98 23.84
N PHE A 311 -16.99 -12.58 23.78
CA PHE A 311 -15.92 -13.10 24.60
C PHE A 311 -14.73 -12.18 24.43
N ALA A 312 -14.30 -11.60 25.55
CA ALA A 312 -13.24 -10.63 25.61
C ALA A 312 -11.88 -11.34 25.49
N GLU A 313 -11.19 -11.06 24.40
CA GLU A 313 -9.85 -11.58 24.11
C GLU A 313 -8.78 -11.07 25.09
N ILE A 314 -9.08 -9.98 25.80
CA ILE A 314 -8.39 -9.56 27.02
C ILE A 314 -9.40 -9.71 28.16
N ALA A 315 -9.09 -10.54 29.14
CA ALA A 315 -10.01 -10.83 30.23
C ALA A 315 -10.25 -9.60 31.13
N PRO A 316 -11.42 -9.51 31.80
CA PRO A 316 -11.78 -8.34 32.60
C PRO A 316 -10.82 -8.05 33.77
N ASP A 317 -10.17 -9.06 34.32
CA ASP A 317 -9.16 -8.96 35.38
C ASP A 317 -7.90 -8.20 34.92
N MET A 318 -7.55 -8.29 33.64
CA MET A 318 -6.46 -7.53 33.03
C MET A 318 -6.73 -6.04 32.91
N LYS A 319 -7.98 -5.57 33.05
CA LYS A 319 -8.36 -4.17 32.80
C LYS A 319 -7.56 -3.16 33.60
N ARG A 320 -7.17 -3.50 34.84
CA ARG A 320 -6.38 -2.62 35.72
C ARG A 320 -5.00 -3.18 36.02
N HIS A 321 -4.58 -4.22 35.30
CA HIS A 321 -3.26 -4.78 35.47
C HIS A 321 -2.19 -3.73 35.10
N PRO A 322 -1.13 -3.54 35.89
CA PRO A 322 -0.15 -2.48 35.67
C PRO A 322 0.59 -2.60 34.32
N LEU A 323 0.74 -3.82 33.80
CA LEU A 323 1.34 -4.07 32.49
C LEU A 323 0.34 -3.96 31.32
N ASN A 324 -0.94 -3.69 31.57
CA ASN A 324 -1.92 -3.43 30.51
C ASN A 324 -1.87 -1.97 30.04
N MET A 325 -1.26 -1.75 28.88
CA MET A 325 -0.97 -0.41 28.34
C MET A 325 -1.99 0.06 27.30
N THR A 326 -3.13 -0.63 27.16
CA THR A 326 -4.15 -0.32 26.15
C THR A 326 -4.77 1.08 26.27
N ASP A 327 -4.99 1.57 27.49
CA ASP A 327 -5.51 2.92 27.72
C ASP A 327 -4.46 4.00 27.37
N VAL A 328 -3.20 3.77 27.76
CA VAL A 328 -2.07 4.65 27.41
C VAL A 328 -1.87 4.71 25.90
N GLN A 329 -1.91 3.56 25.23
CA GLN A 329 -1.87 3.45 23.77
C GLN A 329 -3.01 4.26 23.11
N SER A 330 -4.23 4.16 23.65
CA SER A 330 -5.36 4.93 23.14
C SER A 330 -5.19 6.44 23.34
N GLU A 331 -4.67 6.87 24.49
CA GLU A 331 -4.37 8.28 24.78
C GLU A 331 -3.31 8.84 23.82
N ASN A 332 -2.24 8.08 23.61
CA ASN A 332 -1.14 8.41 22.72
C ASN A 332 -1.60 8.66 21.28
N GLY A 333 -2.70 8.02 20.87
CA GLY A 333 -3.36 8.29 19.60
C GLY A 333 -3.82 9.74 19.41
N LEU A 334 -4.00 10.54 20.45
CA LEU A 334 -4.29 11.97 20.31
C LEU A 334 -3.03 12.74 19.90
N TYR A 335 -1.90 12.51 20.58
CA TYR A 335 -0.66 13.24 20.39
C TYR A 335 -0.06 12.97 19.01
N VAL A 336 -0.03 11.69 18.64
CA VAL A 336 0.49 11.25 17.34
C VAL A 336 -0.30 11.87 16.20
N ARG A 337 -1.63 11.91 16.32
CA ARG A 337 -2.48 12.49 15.27
C ARG A 337 -2.33 14.00 15.15
N ILE A 338 -2.07 14.71 16.26
CA ILE A 338 -1.69 16.13 16.21
C ILE A 338 -0.36 16.29 15.47
N ALA A 339 0.65 15.48 15.80
CA ALA A 339 1.97 15.54 15.17
C ALA A 339 1.90 15.22 13.66
N LEU A 340 1.23 14.14 13.27
CA LEU A 340 1.05 13.75 11.86
C LEU A 340 0.35 14.83 11.04
N LEU A 341 -0.73 15.41 11.56
CA LEU A 341 -1.41 16.53 10.89
C LEU A 341 -0.50 17.76 10.83
N ALA A 342 0.22 18.08 11.90
CA ALA A 342 1.06 19.27 11.97
C ALA A 342 2.25 19.20 10.99
N LEU A 343 2.92 18.05 10.94
CA LEU A 343 3.99 17.75 9.99
C LEU A 343 3.46 17.72 8.56
N GLY A 344 2.38 16.97 8.32
CA GLY A 344 1.80 16.85 6.98
C GLY A 344 1.35 18.19 6.39
N LEU A 345 0.77 19.07 7.21
CA LEU A 345 0.30 20.41 6.84
C LEU A 345 1.41 21.47 6.81
N ASP A 346 2.64 21.07 7.14
CA ASP A 346 3.82 21.93 7.24
C ASP A 346 3.60 23.15 8.16
N VAL A 347 2.87 22.92 9.27
CA VAL A 347 2.76 23.90 10.37
C VAL A 347 3.75 23.59 11.50
N VAL A 348 4.34 22.40 11.46
CA VAL A 348 5.59 22.03 12.12
C VAL A 348 6.54 21.60 11.02
N HIS A 349 7.63 22.34 10.86
CA HIS A 349 8.64 22.04 9.87
C HIS A 349 9.73 21.14 10.49
N ASP A 350 10.10 20.10 9.76
CA ASP A 350 11.16 19.15 10.12
C ASP A 350 11.80 18.64 8.83
N ASP A 351 13.09 18.92 8.63
CA ASP A 351 13.79 18.62 7.39
C ASP A 351 13.89 17.11 7.12
N VAL A 352 14.01 16.31 8.18
CA VAL A 352 14.10 14.85 8.06
C VAL A 352 12.77 14.29 7.59
N TYR A 353 11.66 14.72 8.18
CA TYR A 353 10.33 14.31 7.75
C TYR A 353 10.05 14.67 6.28
N HIS A 354 10.45 15.87 5.86
CA HIS A 354 10.24 16.38 4.50
C HIS A 354 11.33 15.96 3.49
N SER A 355 12.34 15.23 3.94
CA SER A 355 13.38 14.70 3.06
C SER A 355 12.77 13.75 2.02
N THR A 356 13.43 13.64 0.88
CA THR A 356 12.98 12.76 -0.20
C THR A 356 13.05 11.33 0.29
N SER A 357 11.90 10.66 0.38
CA SER A 357 11.88 9.23 0.71
C SER A 357 12.69 8.46 -0.33
N PRO A 358 13.62 7.58 0.08
CA PRO A 358 14.46 6.82 -0.86
C PRO A 358 13.67 5.83 -1.74
N PHE A 359 12.37 5.62 -1.45
CA PHE A 359 11.55 4.57 -2.05
C PHE A 359 10.68 5.02 -3.24
N HIS A 360 10.79 6.26 -3.73
CA HIS A 360 10.18 6.59 -5.03
C HIS A 360 11.09 6.15 -6.17
N LEU A 361 10.97 4.89 -6.58
CA LEU A 361 11.48 4.45 -7.88
C LEU A 361 10.87 5.37 -8.93
N ARG A 362 11.73 6.08 -9.69
CA ARG A 362 11.28 6.86 -10.84
C ARG A 362 10.53 5.92 -11.77
N GLU A 363 9.27 6.21 -12.06
CA GLU A 363 8.48 5.46 -13.03
C GLU A 363 9.12 5.63 -14.42
N LEU A 364 9.74 4.58 -14.92
CA LEU A 364 10.35 4.50 -16.24
C LEU A 364 9.46 3.60 -17.09
N SER A 365 8.94 4.17 -18.19
CA SER A 365 8.19 3.45 -19.22
C SER A 365 9.12 2.58 -20.06
N ILE A 366 8.57 1.96 -21.10
CA ILE A 366 9.31 1.11 -22.04
C ILE A 366 10.54 1.80 -22.64
N ASN A 367 11.59 1.01 -22.83
CA ASN A 367 12.71 1.37 -23.68
C ASN A 367 12.72 0.46 -24.92
N VAL A 368 12.72 1.06 -26.12
CA VAL A 368 12.84 0.31 -27.37
C VAL A 368 14.28 0.40 -27.86
N ARG A 369 14.98 -0.74 -27.85
CA ARG A 369 16.38 -0.82 -28.29
C ARG A 369 16.46 -1.16 -29.76
N ASP A 370 17.12 -0.32 -30.56
CA ASP A 370 17.50 -0.67 -31.92
C ASP A 370 18.58 -1.76 -31.91
N LEU A 371 18.33 -2.83 -32.65
CA LEU A 371 19.28 -3.91 -32.85
C LEU A 371 19.90 -3.75 -34.25
N ASN A 372 21.23 -3.68 -34.32
CA ASN A 372 21.94 -3.68 -35.59
C ASN A 372 21.56 -4.93 -36.39
N SER A 373 20.89 -4.74 -37.52
CA SER A 373 20.60 -5.80 -38.49
C SER A 373 21.43 -5.59 -39.74
N ASN A 374 22.32 -6.54 -40.04
CA ASN A 374 22.79 -6.68 -41.42
C ASN A 374 21.60 -7.13 -42.29
N PRO A 375 21.38 -6.53 -43.47
CA PRO A 375 20.24 -6.89 -44.32
C PRO A 375 20.27 -8.40 -44.63
N LYS A 376 19.23 -9.12 -44.22
CA LYS A 376 19.09 -10.56 -44.47
C LYS A 376 17.84 -10.82 -45.31
N HIS A 377 18.02 -11.47 -46.46
CA HIS A 377 16.91 -11.92 -47.30
C HIS A 377 16.17 -13.07 -46.61
N LEU A 378 14.85 -12.97 -46.56
CA LEU A 378 13.99 -14.04 -46.10
C LEU A 378 13.53 -14.83 -47.34
N GLU A 379 13.97 -16.08 -47.49
CA GLU A 379 13.62 -16.92 -48.65
C GLU A 379 12.71 -18.11 -48.28
N ASN A 380 12.52 -18.38 -46.98
CA ASN A 380 11.81 -19.57 -46.51
C ASN A 380 10.48 -19.21 -45.80
N PRO A 381 9.35 -19.87 -46.10
CA PRO A 381 8.08 -19.66 -45.37
C PRO A 381 8.20 -19.77 -43.84
N ARG A 382 9.11 -20.64 -43.36
CA ARG A 382 9.43 -20.84 -41.93
C ARG A 382 10.30 -19.74 -41.32
N SER A 383 10.91 -18.87 -42.13
CA SER A 383 11.84 -17.81 -41.69
C SER A 383 11.20 -16.46 -41.35
N GLY A 384 9.87 -16.38 -41.30
CA GLY A 384 9.20 -15.09 -41.15
C GLY A 384 8.80 -14.42 -42.47
N TYR A 385 8.86 -15.13 -43.62
CA TYR A 385 8.61 -14.57 -44.95
C TYR A 385 7.33 -13.72 -45.02
N VAL A 386 7.51 -12.47 -45.46
CA VAL A 386 6.50 -11.49 -45.92
C VAL A 386 7.03 -10.96 -47.25
N SER A 387 6.25 -11.07 -48.33
CA SER A 387 6.74 -10.84 -49.70
C SER A 387 7.10 -9.38 -50.00
N ASP A 388 6.31 -8.44 -49.48
CA ASP A 388 6.42 -7.02 -49.82
C ASP A 388 6.75 -6.18 -48.59
N ALA A 389 5.75 -5.75 -47.82
CA ALA A 389 5.94 -4.97 -46.60
C ALA A 389 5.19 -5.60 -45.42
N GLY A 390 5.82 -5.61 -44.24
CA GLY A 390 5.16 -6.14 -43.04
C GLY A 390 5.98 -6.08 -41.76
N VAL A 391 5.40 -6.62 -40.70
CA VAL A 391 6.02 -6.71 -39.37
C VAL A 391 6.01 -8.15 -38.88
N VAL A 392 7.13 -8.60 -38.33
CA VAL A 392 7.27 -9.93 -37.71
C VAL A 392 7.71 -9.78 -36.26
N ILE A 393 6.82 -10.17 -35.35
CA ILE A 393 7.09 -10.28 -33.92
C ILE A 393 7.58 -11.71 -33.66
N ASP A 394 8.87 -11.83 -33.32
CA ASP A 394 9.59 -13.10 -33.19
C ASP A 394 10.17 -13.28 -31.78
N HIS A 395 10.57 -14.51 -31.44
CA HIS A 395 11.05 -14.91 -30.10
C HIS A 395 9.97 -14.85 -29.02
N ILE A 396 8.71 -15.09 -29.40
CA ILE A 396 7.63 -15.23 -28.42
C ILE A 396 7.76 -16.62 -27.77
N PRO A 397 7.68 -16.76 -26.43
CA PRO A 397 7.71 -18.06 -25.77
C PRO A 397 6.65 -19.02 -26.34
N ALA A 398 6.97 -20.31 -26.47
CA ALA A 398 6.05 -21.31 -27.00
C ALA A 398 4.70 -21.30 -26.24
N GLY A 399 3.60 -21.35 -27.00
CA GLY A 399 2.23 -21.32 -26.47
C GLY A 399 1.70 -19.93 -26.11
N MET A 400 2.50 -18.87 -26.24
CA MET A 400 2.09 -17.49 -25.93
C MET A 400 1.64 -16.67 -27.14
N GLY A 401 1.83 -17.15 -28.38
CA GLY A 401 1.56 -16.40 -29.61
C GLY A 401 0.11 -15.91 -29.74
N ARG A 402 -0.86 -16.83 -29.58
CA ARG A 402 -2.30 -16.48 -29.63
C ARG A 402 -2.71 -15.53 -28.50
N ARG A 403 -2.05 -15.66 -27.36
CA ARG A 403 -2.34 -14.83 -26.21
C ARG A 403 -1.82 -13.42 -26.41
N LEU A 404 -0.59 -13.29 -26.91
CA LEU A 404 0.00 -12.00 -27.23
C LEU A 404 -0.79 -11.31 -28.34
N GLU A 405 -1.26 -12.05 -29.35
CA GLU A 405 -2.20 -11.53 -30.37
C GLU A 405 -3.43 -10.88 -29.75
N GLY A 406 -4.12 -11.56 -28.82
CA GLY A 406 -5.26 -10.99 -28.11
C GLY A 406 -4.88 -9.76 -27.28
N ILE A 407 -3.82 -9.84 -26.45
CA ILE A 407 -3.38 -8.72 -25.61
C ILE A 407 -3.09 -7.47 -26.43
N LEU A 408 -2.54 -7.62 -27.65
CA LEU A 408 -2.22 -6.51 -28.53
C LEU A 408 -3.44 -5.91 -29.26
N GLY A 409 -4.64 -6.47 -29.06
CA GLY A 409 -5.88 -6.01 -29.68
C GLY A 409 -6.10 -6.48 -31.09
N PHE A 410 -5.24 -7.35 -31.60
CA PHE A 410 -5.23 -7.72 -33.01
C PHE A 410 -6.46 -8.50 -33.45
N GLU A 411 -7.15 -9.17 -32.52
CA GLU A 411 -8.40 -9.90 -32.79
C GLU A 411 -9.59 -8.99 -33.16
N HIS A 412 -9.47 -7.68 -32.91
CA HIS A 412 -10.49 -6.68 -33.22
C HIS A 412 -10.13 -5.81 -34.43
N THR A 413 -9.14 -6.24 -35.23
CA THR A 413 -8.64 -5.48 -36.39
C THR A 413 -8.86 -6.24 -37.69
N ASP A 414 -8.99 -5.49 -38.79
CA ASP A 414 -8.98 -6.05 -40.16
C ASP A 414 -7.56 -6.29 -40.69
N LEU A 415 -6.54 -6.22 -39.83
CA LEU A 415 -5.15 -6.39 -40.25
C LEU A 415 -4.90 -7.85 -40.68
N PRO A 416 -4.12 -8.08 -41.76
CA PRO A 416 -3.81 -9.42 -42.25
C PRO A 416 -2.76 -10.11 -41.36
N ILE A 417 -3.20 -10.64 -40.22
CA ILE A 417 -2.35 -11.19 -39.17
C ILE A 417 -2.31 -12.73 -39.22
N GLY A 418 -1.13 -13.31 -38.97
CA GLY A 418 -0.94 -14.74 -38.88
C GLY A 418 -0.05 -15.15 -37.71
N VAL A 419 -0.57 -16.01 -36.83
CA VAL A 419 0.18 -16.58 -35.70
C VAL A 419 0.70 -17.96 -36.06
N THR A 420 2.01 -18.15 -35.95
CA THR A 420 2.67 -19.46 -36.11
C THR A 420 3.17 -19.93 -34.75
N ARG A 421 2.82 -21.17 -34.37
CA ARG A 421 3.14 -21.73 -33.04
C ARG A 421 4.15 -22.87 -33.13
N ASN A 422 4.87 -23.11 -32.05
CA ASN A 422 5.79 -24.24 -31.86
C ASN A 422 6.84 -24.37 -32.99
N LEU A 423 7.37 -23.24 -33.45
CA LEU A 423 8.49 -23.20 -34.38
C LEU A 423 9.76 -23.68 -33.68
N LYS A 424 10.42 -24.68 -34.24
CA LYS A 424 11.73 -25.14 -33.75
C LYS A 424 12.81 -24.12 -34.14
N GLY A 425 13.55 -23.60 -33.14
CA GLY A 425 14.69 -22.70 -33.33
C GLY A 425 15.91 -23.11 -32.50
N GLU A 426 17.00 -22.34 -32.61
CA GLU A 426 18.30 -22.62 -31.94
C GLU A 426 18.24 -22.61 -30.39
N GLY A 427 17.15 -22.10 -29.80
CA GLY A 427 16.93 -22.05 -28.35
C GLY A 427 15.70 -22.82 -27.84
N GLY A 428 15.11 -23.70 -28.66
CA GLY A 428 13.89 -24.44 -28.33
C GLY A 428 12.68 -24.05 -29.20
N GLU A 429 11.47 -24.40 -28.75
CA GLU A 429 10.23 -24.02 -29.42
C GLU A 429 9.87 -22.56 -29.14
N LYS A 430 9.42 -21.84 -30.18
CA LYS A 430 8.94 -20.45 -30.09
C LYS A 430 7.68 -20.23 -30.92
N ASP A 431 6.94 -19.18 -30.58
CA ASP A 431 5.84 -18.66 -31.37
C ASP A 431 6.26 -17.40 -32.13
N MET A 432 5.50 -17.02 -33.16
CA MET A 432 5.75 -15.85 -34.01
C MET A 432 4.43 -15.27 -34.52
N ILE A 433 4.32 -13.94 -34.57
CA ILE A 433 3.19 -13.21 -35.16
C ILE A 433 3.68 -12.47 -36.40
N LYS A 434 2.95 -12.57 -37.52
CA LYS A 434 3.21 -11.86 -38.77
C LYS A 434 2.06 -10.92 -39.07
N ILE A 435 2.36 -9.67 -39.40
CA ILE A 435 1.41 -8.64 -39.87
C ILE A 435 1.80 -8.34 -41.32
N ARG A 436 0.95 -8.69 -42.29
CA ARG A 436 1.26 -8.61 -43.73
C ARG A 436 0.90 -7.26 -44.35
N CYS A 437 1.19 -6.19 -43.63
CA CYS A 437 1.09 -4.82 -44.07
C CYS A 437 2.02 -3.95 -43.21
N THR A 438 2.32 -2.73 -43.68
CA THR A 438 3.05 -1.74 -42.88
C THR A 438 2.29 -1.46 -41.59
N TYR A 439 2.98 -1.58 -40.47
CA TYR A 439 2.41 -1.39 -39.14
C TYR A 439 3.48 -0.86 -38.19
N GLU A 440 3.14 0.09 -37.32
CA GLU A 440 4.01 0.55 -36.26
C GLU A 440 3.34 0.26 -34.91
N PRO A 441 3.91 -0.62 -34.07
CA PRO A 441 3.37 -0.84 -32.75
C PRO A 441 3.39 0.43 -31.90
N THR A 442 2.34 0.64 -31.12
CA THR A 442 2.27 1.75 -30.16
C THR A 442 3.20 1.51 -28.96
N GLU A 443 3.49 2.57 -28.19
CA GLU A 443 4.28 2.44 -26.95
C GLU A 443 3.68 1.40 -25.99
N ARG A 444 2.34 1.40 -25.82
CA ARG A 444 1.62 0.40 -25.00
C ARG A 444 1.74 -1.01 -25.55
N GLN A 445 1.75 -1.19 -26.87
CA GLN A 445 1.95 -2.50 -27.47
C GLN A 445 3.38 -3.00 -27.24
N TYR A 446 4.38 -2.11 -27.32
CA TYR A 446 5.75 -2.47 -26.95
C TYR A 446 5.88 -2.82 -25.46
N GLU A 447 5.23 -2.09 -24.56
CA GLU A 447 5.13 -2.42 -23.12
C GLU A 447 4.54 -3.82 -22.90
N ALA A 448 3.42 -4.11 -23.55
CA ALA A 448 2.77 -5.41 -23.45
C ALA A 448 3.67 -6.54 -23.97
N MET A 449 4.33 -6.33 -25.11
CA MET A 449 5.30 -7.28 -25.67
C MET A 449 6.44 -7.57 -24.69
N ALA A 450 7.08 -6.53 -24.14
CA ALA A 450 8.20 -6.68 -23.23
C ALA A 450 7.82 -7.40 -21.91
N LEU A 451 6.62 -7.15 -21.40
CA LEU A 451 6.13 -7.75 -20.16
C LEU A 451 5.68 -9.21 -20.34
N VAL A 452 5.03 -9.52 -21.47
CA VAL A 452 4.45 -10.84 -21.76
C VAL A 452 5.47 -11.79 -22.38
N ALA A 453 6.44 -11.27 -23.13
CA ALA A 453 7.46 -12.04 -23.81
C ALA A 453 8.83 -11.34 -23.66
N PRO A 454 9.47 -11.45 -22.48
CA PRO A 454 10.81 -10.91 -22.30
C PRO A 454 11.76 -11.46 -23.38
N GLY A 455 12.44 -10.58 -24.11
CA GLY A 455 13.35 -10.95 -25.19
C GLY A 455 12.74 -10.96 -26.60
N VAL A 456 11.44 -10.69 -26.74
CA VAL A 456 10.76 -10.55 -28.05
C VAL A 456 11.45 -9.51 -28.94
N THR A 457 11.46 -9.77 -30.24
CA THR A 457 12.00 -8.84 -31.23
C THR A 457 10.95 -8.49 -32.27
N VAL A 458 10.88 -7.22 -32.67
CA VAL A 458 10.01 -6.75 -33.73
C VAL A 458 10.87 -6.42 -34.96
N ASN A 459 10.60 -7.12 -36.05
CA ASN A 459 11.33 -6.99 -37.31
C ASN A 459 10.43 -6.34 -38.35
N PHE A 460 10.88 -5.22 -38.92
CA PHE A 460 10.20 -4.50 -39.99
C PHE A 460 10.75 -4.95 -41.34
N ILE A 461 9.85 -5.31 -42.24
CA ILE A 461 10.16 -5.92 -43.53
C ILE A 461 9.73 -5.00 -44.65
N GLU A 462 10.63 -4.75 -45.60
CA GLU A 462 10.36 -4.06 -46.86
C GLU A 462 11.09 -4.79 -48.01
N GLY A 463 10.40 -5.04 -49.12
CA GLY A 463 10.95 -5.78 -50.26
C GLY A 463 11.47 -7.17 -49.89
N GLY A 464 10.82 -7.85 -48.93
CA GLY A 464 11.24 -9.16 -48.43
C GLY A 464 12.55 -9.17 -47.60
N LYS A 465 13.02 -8.01 -47.15
CA LYS A 465 14.23 -7.84 -46.32
C LYS A 465 13.88 -7.22 -44.97
N VAL A 466 14.57 -7.66 -43.91
CA VAL A 466 14.51 -6.97 -42.62
C VAL A 466 15.29 -5.66 -42.72
N VAL A 467 14.59 -4.52 -42.65
CA VAL A 467 15.18 -3.18 -42.77
C VAL A 467 15.40 -2.52 -41.41
N ARG A 468 14.61 -2.89 -40.40
CA ARG A 468 14.76 -2.44 -39.02
C ARG A 468 14.43 -3.57 -38.07
N LYS A 469 15.20 -3.70 -36.99
CA LYS A 469 14.93 -4.66 -35.91
C LYS A 469 15.03 -3.94 -34.58
N VAL A 470 14.00 -4.11 -33.76
CA VAL A 470 13.95 -3.53 -32.42
C VAL A 470 13.64 -4.58 -31.36
N GLN A 471 14.07 -4.33 -30.14
CA GLN A 471 13.75 -5.13 -28.97
C GLN A 471 13.10 -4.26 -27.90
N PRO A 472 11.82 -4.51 -27.58
CA PRO A 472 11.14 -3.88 -26.45
C PRO A 472 11.75 -4.37 -25.13
N VAL A 473 12.11 -3.44 -24.25
CA VAL A 473 12.61 -3.71 -22.90
C VAL A 473 11.74 -2.97 -21.90
N SER A 474 11.07 -3.71 -21.02
CA SER A 474 10.24 -3.13 -19.95
C SER A 474 11.09 -2.20 -19.10
N GLY A 475 10.52 -1.04 -18.76
CA GLY A 475 11.05 -0.21 -17.68
C GLY A 475 10.77 -0.86 -16.31
N ASN A 476 10.55 -0.03 -15.30
CA ASN A 476 10.24 -0.50 -13.94
C ASN A 476 8.77 -0.27 -13.55
N TYR A 477 7.92 0.12 -14.50
CA TYR A 477 6.54 0.50 -14.27
C TYR A 477 5.63 0.09 -15.43
N VAL A 478 4.38 -0.24 -15.11
CA VAL A 478 3.33 -0.50 -16.10
C VAL A 478 1.96 -0.04 -15.58
N GLU A 479 1.17 0.54 -16.47
CA GLU A 479 -0.19 1.01 -16.20
C GLU A 479 -1.20 0.40 -17.18
N GLY A 480 -2.32 -0.11 -16.66
CA GLY A 480 -3.46 -0.54 -17.46
C GLY A 480 -3.25 -1.81 -18.29
N LEU A 481 -2.11 -2.51 -18.18
CA LEU A 481 -1.86 -3.78 -18.92
C LEU A 481 -2.21 -5.04 -18.13
N VAL A 482 -2.28 -4.96 -16.80
CA VAL A 482 -2.50 -6.12 -15.93
C VAL A 482 -3.46 -5.76 -14.80
N GLU A 483 -4.52 -6.54 -14.60
CA GLU A 483 -5.41 -6.40 -13.45
C GLU A 483 -4.71 -6.77 -12.15
N CYS A 484 -4.92 -5.96 -11.11
CA CYS A 484 -4.43 -6.27 -9.77
C CYS A 484 -5.04 -7.57 -9.26
N GLY A 485 -4.22 -8.48 -8.71
CA GLY A 485 -4.70 -9.77 -8.23
C GLY A 485 -5.48 -9.70 -6.92
N ASN A 486 -5.41 -8.55 -6.27
CA ASN A 486 -6.20 -8.24 -5.10
C ASN A 486 -7.58 -7.72 -5.50
N LYS A 487 -8.60 -8.58 -5.45
CA LYS A 487 -9.98 -8.22 -5.81
C LYS A 487 -10.58 -7.12 -4.93
N SER A 488 -9.97 -6.78 -3.79
CA SER A 488 -10.37 -5.65 -2.93
C SER A 488 -9.64 -4.34 -3.25
N CYS A 489 -8.72 -4.33 -4.22
CA CYS A 489 -8.01 -3.13 -4.67
C CYS A 489 -8.96 -2.15 -5.38
N VAL A 490 -8.75 -0.86 -5.19
CA VAL A 490 -9.46 0.23 -5.89
C VAL A 490 -9.43 0.07 -7.41
N SER A 491 -8.32 -0.41 -7.98
CA SER A 491 -8.20 -0.62 -9.44
C SER A 491 -9.14 -1.69 -10.00
N ASN A 492 -9.80 -2.46 -9.14
CA ASN A 492 -10.78 -3.48 -9.53
C ASN A 492 -12.22 -2.99 -9.32
N LEU A 493 -12.44 -1.70 -9.04
CA LEU A 493 -13.76 -1.08 -8.92
C LEU A 493 -14.13 -0.39 -10.24
N PRO A 494 -15.04 -0.97 -11.05
CA PRO A 494 -15.33 -0.44 -12.38
C PRO A 494 -15.86 0.99 -12.38
N TYR A 495 -16.67 1.34 -11.37
CA TYR A 495 -17.29 2.66 -11.27
C TYR A 495 -16.32 3.78 -10.85
N GLU A 496 -15.16 3.45 -10.26
CA GLU A 496 -14.11 4.44 -9.97
C GLU A 496 -13.20 4.68 -11.18
N SER A 497 -13.18 3.76 -12.16
CA SER A 497 -12.32 3.84 -13.35
C SER A 497 -10.83 4.02 -13.02
N ALA A 498 -10.38 3.50 -11.87
CA ALA A 498 -8.99 3.57 -11.44
C ALA A 498 -8.12 2.59 -12.26
N PRO A 499 -7.13 3.07 -13.03
CA PRO A 499 -6.26 2.17 -13.78
C PRO A 499 -5.40 1.33 -12.83
N SER A 500 -5.12 0.09 -13.20
CA SER A 500 -4.20 -0.76 -12.44
C SER A 500 -2.76 -0.36 -12.72
N ARG A 501 -1.98 -0.16 -11.66
CA ARG A 501 -0.60 0.35 -11.74
C ARG A 501 0.33 -0.59 -11.01
N HIS A 502 1.42 -1.00 -11.64
CA HIS A 502 2.37 -1.95 -11.05
C HIS A 502 3.83 -1.52 -11.26
N HIS A 503 4.62 -1.61 -10.19
CA HIS A 503 6.07 -1.61 -10.29
C HIS A 503 6.56 -3.01 -10.68
N LEU A 504 7.59 -3.05 -11.55
CA LEU A 504 8.21 -4.28 -12.02
C LEU A 504 9.49 -4.53 -11.23
N ILE A 505 9.49 -5.60 -10.44
CA ILE A 505 10.65 -6.04 -9.65
C ILE A 505 11.25 -7.26 -10.35
N GLN A 506 12.50 -7.18 -10.78
CA GLN A 506 13.13 -8.28 -11.51
C GLN A 506 13.38 -9.47 -10.58
N ASN A 507 12.91 -10.66 -10.99
CA ASN A 507 13.03 -11.89 -10.21
C ASN A 507 13.86 -12.91 -10.99
N GLY A 508 15.18 -12.77 -10.90
CA GLY A 508 16.14 -13.60 -11.65
C GLY A 508 15.96 -13.51 -13.17
N SER A 509 16.14 -14.64 -13.85
CA SER A 509 15.94 -14.76 -15.30
C SER A 509 14.49 -15.13 -15.70
N GLU A 510 13.60 -15.38 -14.74
CA GLU A 510 12.29 -16.02 -14.98
C GLU A 510 11.12 -15.04 -15.15
N GLY A 511 11.33 -13.74 -14.89
CA GLY A 511 10.35 -12.69 -15.17
C GLY A 511 10.35 -11.54 -14.16
N TYR A 512 9.17 -10.93 -13.99
CA TYR A 512 8.94 -9.81 -13.07
C TYR A 512 7.93 -10.20 -12.00
N ASP A 513 8.22 -9.77 -10.78
CA ASP A 513 7.23 -9.57 -9.74
C ASP A 513 6.53 -8.22 -10.01
N LEU A 514 5.19 -8.23 -9.93
CA LEU A 514 4.29 -7.12 -10.19
C LEU A 514 3.76 -6.61 -8.86
N GLU A 515 4.38 -5.55 -8.35
CA GLU A 515 3.91 -4.90 -7.12
C GLU A 515 2.88 -3.83 -7.45
N CYS A 516 1.63 -4.02 -7.03
CA CYS A 516 0.58 -3.02 -7.24
C CYS A 516 0.89 -1.73 -6.47
N ARG A 517 0.95 -0.60 -7.18
CA ARG A 517 1.26 0.72 -6.62
C ARG A 517 0.23 1.17 -5.56
N ASP A 518 -1.04 0.80 -5.75
CA ASP A 518 -2.12 1.27 -4.89
C ASP A 518 -2.24 0.44 -3.60
N CYS A 519 -2.32 -0.89 -3.72
CA CYS A 519 -2.57 -1.79 -2.59
C CYS A 519 -1.36 -2.62 -2.13
N GLU A 520 -0.16 -2.39 -2.69
CA GLU A 520 1.10 -3.02 -2.29
C GLU A 520 1.08 -4.56 -2.37
N VAL A 521 0.19 -5.12 -3.19
CA VAL A 521 0.12 -6.57 -3.41
C VAL A 521 1.06 -6.95 -4.54
N VAL A 522 1.98 -7.86 -4.23
CA VAL A 522 2.92 -8.44 -5.19
C VAL A 522 2.34 -9.71 -5.79
N ASP A 523 2.26 -9.76 -7.12
CA ASP A 523 1.99 -10.95 -7.92
C ASP A 523 3.18 -11.28 -8.83
N THR A 524 3.18 -12.42 -9.51
CA THR A 524 4.16 -12.70 -10.56
C THR A 524 3.52 -12.56 -11.93
N THR A 525 4.29 -12.19 -12.95
CA THR A 525 3.81 -12.19 -14.34
C THR A 525 3.29 -13.57 -14.76
N GLN A 526 3.96 -14.64 -14.34
CA GLN A 526 3.51 -16.02 -14.58
C GLN A 526 2.13 -16.28 -13.99
N LYS A 527 1.87 -15.83 -12.76
CA LYS A 527 0.55 -15.95 -12.10
C LYS A 527 -0.50 -15.09 -12.81
N ALA A 528 -0.14 -13.90 -13.29
CA ALA A 528 -1.04 -13.07 -14.10
C ALA A 528 -1.42 -13.79 -15.41
N ARG A 529 -0.47 -14.45 -16.07
CA ARG A 529 -0.71 -15.30 -17.23
C ARG A 529 -1.65 -16.46 -16.87
N HIS A 530 -1.32 -17.26 -15.86
CA HIS A 530 -2.13 -18.41 -15.47
C HIS A 530 -3.58 -18.03 -15.12
N LYS A 531 -3.80 -16.88 -14.48
CA LYS A 531 -5.13 -16.41 -14.06
C LYS A 531 -5.88 -15.56 -15.07
N ASN A 532 -5.35 -15.40 -16.28
CA ASN A 532 -5.90 -14.55 -17.33
C ASN A 532 -6.24 -13.11 -16.90
N ARG A 533 -5.26 -12.43 -16.29
CA ARG A 533 -5.41 -11.06 -15.76
C ARG A 533 -4.79 -9.97 -16.64
N PHE A 534 -4.32 -10.31 -17.84
CA PHE A 534 -3.84 -9.28 -18.76
C PHE A 534 -5.03 -8.58 -19.42
N ILE A 535 -4.94 -7.27 -19.54
CA ILE A 535 -5.95 -6.45 -20.21
C ILE A 535 -5.66 -6.49 -21.71
N TYR A 536 -6.70 -6.76 -22.49
CA TYR A 536 -6.64 -6.75 -23.94
C TYR A 536 -6.66 -5.29 -24.38
N LEU A 537 -5.62 -4.86 -25.09
CA LEU A 537 -5.54 -3.52 -25.62
C LEU A 537 -6.57 -3.37 -26.74
N ASP A 538 -7.36 -2.31 -26.73
CA ASP A 538 -8.13 -1.96 -27.92
C ASP A 538 -7.20 -1.39 -29.00
N SER A 539 -7.49 -1.69 -30.27
CA SER A 539 -6.85 -1.02 -31.40
C SER A 539 -7.39 0.41 -31.49
N ALA A 540 -6.78 1.32 -30.72
CA ALA A 540 -7.04 2.76 -30.84
C ALA A 540 -6.50 3.31 -32.16
#